data_AF-A0A7C3WZG3-F1
#
_entry.id   AF-A0A7C3WZG3-F1
#
_cell.length_a   1.000
_cell.length_b   1.000
_cell.length_c   1.000
_cell.angle_alpha   90.00
_cell.angle_beta   90.00
_cell.angle_gamma   90.00
#
_symmetry.space_group_name_H-M   'P 1'
#
loop_
_entity.id
_entity.type
_entity.pdbx_description
1 polymer ?
#
loop_
_entity_poly.entity_id
_entity_poly.type
_entity_poly.pdbx_seq_one_letter_code
_entity_poly.pdbx_strand_id
1 'polypeptide(L)'
;MARRKFNLKIKKEDYYRERQKKWIWVFPKIDKKVTAKHIVDLDVFCKIIFPHSIKKQEVSKAIIEVLVEVKRPMYLKELSRKVLDKVKVSAQTLSDTYKAMLKSGLLEKKYRNEPTQLSKQFSNRLKEIAQYWENYLEAKGVTSS
;
A
#
# COMPACT_ATOMS: atom_id res chain seq x y z
N MET A 1 -46.23 -5.00 -13.03
CA MET A 1 -44.85 -5.44 -13.36
C MET A 1 -44.14 -5.87 -12.09
N ALA A 2 -43.78 -7.15 -11.95
CA ALA A 2 -43.20 -7.70 -10.73
C ALA A 2 -41.71 -7.33 -10.59
N ARG A 3 -41.31 -6.77 -9.44
CA ARG A 3 -39.90 -6.56 -9.08
C ARG A 3 -39.22 -7.92 -8.88
N ARG A 4 -38.36 -8.33 -9.82
CA ARG A 4 -37.46 -9.48 -9.64
C ARG A 4 -36.51 -9.20 -8.47
N LYS A 5 -36.76 -9.84 -7.31
CA LYS A 5 -35.79 -9.96 -6.22
C LYS A 5 -34.68 -10.90 -6.70
N PHE A 6 -33.52 -10.36 -7.08
CA PHE A 6 -32.33 -11.17 -7.33
C PHE A 6 -31.88 -11.78 -6.00
N ASN A 7 -32.22 -13.06 -5.82
CA ASN A 7 -31.74 -13.90 -4.72
C ASN A 7 -30.31 -14.34 -5.02
N LEU A 8 -29.36 -13.41 -4.94
CA LEU A 8 -27.93 -13.73 -5.07
C LEU A 8 -27.40 -14.19 -3.72
N LYS A 9 -27.65 -15.45 -3.37
CA LYS A 9 -26.85 -16.19 -2.36
C LYS A 9 -25.46 -16.46 -2.95
N ILE A 10 -24.65 -15.41 -3.11
CA ILE A 10 -23.22 -15.60 -3.37
C ILE A 10 -22.65 -16.18 -2.07
N LYS A 11 -22.01 -17.35 -2.14
CA LYS A 11 -21.29 -17.91 -0.99
C LYS A 11 -20.33 -16.83 -0.46
N LYS A 12 -20.34 -16.61 0.85
CA LYS A 12 -19.60 -15.52 1.51
C LYS A 12 -18.12 -15.51 1.09
N GLU A 13 -17.55 -16.69 0.86
CA GLU A 13 -16.18 -16.89 0.35
C GLU A 13 -15.98 -16.36 -1.08
N ASP A 14 -16.89 -16.66 -2.00
CA ASP A 14 -16.83 -16.17 -3.38
C ASP A 14 -17.07 -14.66 -3.44
N TYR A 15 -17.92 -14.12 -2.55
CA TYR A 15 -18.12 -12.68 -2.40
C TYR A 15 -16.83 -11.96 -1.96
N TYR A 16 -16.11 -12.50 -0.97
CA TYR A 16 -14.83 -11.94 -0.53
C TYR A 16 -13.74 -12.11 -1.58
N ARG A 17 -13.69 -13.25 -2.27
CA ARG A 17 -12.71 -13.53 -3.34
C ARG A 17 -12.91 -12.62 -4.55
N GLU A 18 -14.15 -12.39 -4.96
CA GLU A 18 -14.47 -11.41 -6.01
C GLU A 18 -14.22 -9.97 -5.54
N ARG A 19 -14.51 -9.63 -4.28
CA ARG A 19 -14.19 -8.31 -3.71
C ARG A 19 -12.69 -8.04 -3.64
N GLN A 20 -11.88 -9.03 -3.26
CA GLN A 20 -10.41 -8.96 -3.26
C GLN A 20 -9.85 -8.71 -4.65
N LYS A 21 -10.44 -9.35 -5.69
CA LYS A 21 -10.08 -9.10 -7.09
C LYS A 21 -10.49 -7.71 -7.56
N LYS A 22 -11.61 -7.17 -7.05
CA LYS A 22 -12.25 -5.96 -7.58
C LYS A 22 -11.75 -4.64 -6.91
N TRP A 23 -11.58 -4.51 -5.58
CA TRP A 23 -11.47 -3.15 -4.96
C TRP A 23 -10.39 -2.94 -3.86
N ILE A 24 -9.58 -1.89 -4.06
CA ILE A 24 -9.14 -0.78 -3.15
C ILE A 24 -8.46 -1.10 -1.79
N TRP A 25 -8.41 -2.34 -1.31
CA TRP A 25 -7.82 -2.62 0.01
C TRP A 25 -6.43 -3.25 -0.12
N VAL A 26 -5.47 -2.68 0.61
CA VAL A 26 -4.14 -3.25 0.83
C VAL A 26 -4.31 -4.40 1.82
N PHE A 27 -4.24 -5.64 1.34
CA PHE A 27 -4.22 -6.83 2.20
C PHE A 27 -2.81 -7.43 2.13
N PRO A 28 -1.90 -7.00 3.01
CA PRO A 28 -0.55 -7.51 3.00
C PRO A 28 -0.57 -9.00 3.35
N LYS A 29 -0.17 -9.86 2.41
CA LYS A 29 0.04 -11.27 2.68
C LYS A 29 1.49 -11.47 3.10
N ILE A 30 1.72 -11.55 4.41
CA ILE A 30 3.06 -11.77 4.97
C ILE A 30 3.37 -13.26 4.90
N ASP A 31 4.26 -13.65 4.01
CA ASP A 31 4.82 -15.01 3.98
C ASP A 31 6.09 -15.06 4.82
N LYS A 32 5.99 -15.66 6.02
CA LYS A 32 7.10 -15.75 6.97
C LYS A 32 8.36 -16.39 6.37
N LYS A 33 8.24 -17.32 5.42
CA LYS A 33 9.42 -17.97 4.80
C LYS A 33 10.17 -17.02 3.87
N VAL A 34 9.47 -16.06 3.26
CA VAL A 34 10.02 -15.09 2.31
C VAL A 34 10.48 -13.82 3.03
N THR A 35 9.67 -13.31 3.96
CA THR A 35 9.87 -12.02 4.61
C THR A 35 10.91 -12.07 5.75
N ALA A 36 11.12 -13.23 6.39
CA ALA A 36 12.04 -13.34 7.53
C ALA A 36 13.54 -13.24 7.17
N LYS A 37 13.90 -13.34 5.89
CA LYS A 37 15.30 -13.32 5.42
C LYS A 37 15.71 -12.05 4.67
N HIS A 38 14.81 -11.08 4.53
CA HIS A 38 15.05 -9.90 3.71
C HIS A 38 14.87 -8.63 4.55
N ILE A 39 15.86 -7.73 4.50
CA ILE A 39 15.60 -6.31 4.71
C ILE A 39 14.64 -5.92 3.59
N VAL A 40 13.42 -5.54 3.95
CA VAL A 40 12.35 -5.33 2.98
C VAL A 40 12.66 -4.06 2.19
N ASP A 41 13.23 -4.21 1.00
CA ASP A 41 13.38 -3.11 0.06
C ASP A 41 11.99 -2.60 -0.39
N LEU A 42 11.97 -1.41 -1.00
CA LEU A 42 10.72 -0.77 -1.41
C LEU A 42 9.92 -1.61 -2.41
N ASP A 43 10.60 -2.42 -3.24
CA ASP A 43 9.96 -3.30 -4.22
C ASP A 43 9.23 -4.46 -3.56
N VAL A 44 9.89 -5.14 -2.61
CA VAL A 44 9.29 -6.21 -1.81
C VAL A 44 8.14 -5.64 -0.97
N PHE A 45 8.29 -4.45 -0.39
CA PHE A 45 7.20 -3.79 0.32
C PHE A 45 5.98 -3.55 -0.58
N CYS A 46 6.18 -2.96 -1.76
CA CYS A 46 5.11 -2.70 -2.72
C CYS A 46 4.41 -3.99 -3.18
N LYS A 47 5.18 -5.07 -3.37
CA LYS A 47 4.66 -6.41 -3.69
C LYS A 47 3.81 -6.98 -2.55
N ILE A 48 4.20 -6.77 -1.29
CA ILE A 48 3.43 -7.20 -0.13
C ILE A 48 2.09 -6.46 -0.08
N ILE A 49 2.07 -5.14 -0.25
CA ILE A 49 0.84 -4.33 -0.13
C ILE A 49 -0.11 -4.48 -1.33
N PHE A 50 0.41 -4.79 -2.52
CA PHE A 50 -0.39 -5.01 -3.73
C PHE A 50 -0.03 -6.35 -4.42
N PRO A 51 -0.32 -7.51 -3.81
CA PRO A 51 0.20 -8.81 -4.25
C PRO A 51 -0.32 -9.27 -5.62
N HIS A 52 -1.45 -8.74 -6.07
CA HIS A 52 -2.13 -9.19 -7.28
C HIS A 52 -2.13 -8.16 -8.41
N SER A 53 -1.39 -7.06 -8.29
CA SER A 53 -1.41 -6.01 -9.31
C SER A 53 -0.05 -5.32 -9.46
N ILE A 54 0.70 -5.74 -10.49
CA ILE A 54 2.00 -5.17 -10.87
C ILE A 54 1.89 -3.66 -11.07
N LYS A 55 0.86 -3.20 -11.80
CA LYS A 55 0.62 -1.76 -12.01
C LYS A 55 0.43 -0.99 -10.71
N LYS A 56 -0.26 -1.56 -9.71
CA LYS A 56 -0.42 -0.90 -8.40
C LYS A 56 0.86 -0.90 -7.58
N GLN A 57 1.71 -1.93 -7.72
CA GLN A 57 3.05 -1.98 -7.12
C GLN A 57 3.93 -0.85 -7.67
N GLU A 58 3.98 -0.68 -9.00
CA GLU A 58 4.74 0.37 -9.67
C GLU A 58 4.23 1.76 -9.26
N VAL A 59 2.92 1.96 -9.26
CA VAL A 59 2.31 3.24 -8.86
C VAL A 59 2.57 3.55 -7.39
N SER A 60 2.47 2.57 -6.48
CA SER A 60 2.73 2.80 -5.06
C SER A 60 4.19 3.15 -4.80
N LYS A 61 5.11 2.46 -5.50
CA LYS A 61 6.54 2.77 -5.46
C LYS A 61 6.81 4.20 -5.91
N ALA A 62 6.28 4.58 -7.08
CA ALA A 62 6.46 5.92 -7.63
C ALA A 62 5.87 7.01 -6.74
N ILE A 63 4.70 6.79 -6.11
CA ILE A 63 4.13 7.74 -5.13
C ILE A 63 5.08 7.93 -3.94
N ILE A 64 5.61 6.84 -3.38
CA ILE A 64 6.53 6.89 -2.24
C ILE A 64 7.80 7.64 -2.63
N GLU A 65 8.43 7.27 -3.74
CA GLU A 65 9.65 7.90 -4.24
C GLU A 65 9.47 9.40 -4.47
N VAL A 66 8.37 9.81 -5.12
CA VAL A 66 8.10 11.24 -5.36
C VAL A 66 7.96 12.00 -4.03
N LEU A 67 7.26 11.44 -3.05
CA LEU A 67 7.09 12.11 -1.75
C LEU A 67 8.40 12.14 -0.94
N VAL A 68 9.25 11.12 -1.05
CA VAL A 68 10.58 11.06 -0.42
C VAL A 68 11.54 12.04 -1.09
N GLU A 69 11.53 12.14 -2.42
CA GLU A 69 12.39 13.06 -3.19
C GLU A 69 12.05 14.52 -2.89
N VAL A 70 10.76 14.87 -2.89
CA VAL A 70 10.33 16.27 -2.73
C VAL A 70 10.28 16.68 -1.26
N LYS A 71 10.22 15.74 -0.31
CA LYS A 71 10.25 15.97 1.16
C LYS A 71 9.20 16.97 1.66
N ARG A 72 8.07 17.11 0.96
CA ARG A 72 6.96 17.97 1.37
C ARG A 72 5.60 17.38 0.99
N PRO A 73 4.51 17.79 1.68
CA PRO A 73 3.15 17.46 1.26
C PRO A 73 2.84 17.96 -0.15
N MET A 74 2.10 17.18 -0.93
CA MET A 74 1.74 17.49 -2.32
C MET A 74 0.24 17.35 -2.58
N TYR A 75 -0.33 18.29 -3.35
CA TYR A 75 -1.70 18.15 -3.83
C TYR A 75 -1.81 16.99 -4.82
N LEU A 76 -2.95 16.31 -4.85
CA LEU A 76 -3.16 15.14 -5.72
C LEU A 76 -2.90 15.46 -7.20
N LYS A 77 -3.28 16.65 -7.68
CA LYS A 77 -3.03 17.06 -9.07
C LYS A 77 -1.53 17.12 -9.39
N GLU A 78 -0.76 17.71 -8.48
CA GLU A 78 0.70 17.83 -8.60
C GLU A 78 1.37 16.45 -8.50
N LEU A 79 1.00 15.66 -7.50
CA LEU A 79 1.51 14.31 -7.27
C LEU A 79 1.21 13.40 -8.47
N SER A 80 -0.02 13.42 -8.97
CA SER A 80 -0.44 12.55 -10.08
C SER A 80 0.38 12.83 -11.35
N ARG A 81 0.68 14.10 -11.64
CA ARG A 81 1.51 14.47 -12.78
C ARG A 81 2.90 13.85 -12.66
N LYS A 82 3.59 14.05 -11.52
CA LYS A 82 4.94 13.51 -11.29
C LYS A 82 4.97 11.98 -11.35
N VAL A 83 3.93 11.31 -10.83
CA VAL A 83 3.84 9.85 -10.87
C VAL A 83 3.63 9.34 -12.29
N LEU A 84 2.80 10.01 -13.10
CA LEU A 84 2.57 9.64 -14.50
C LEU A 84 3.80 9.88 -15.38
N ASP A 85 4.67 10.82 -15.01
CA ASP A 85 5.97 11.01 -15.68
C ASP A 85 6.91 9.82 -15.44
N LYS A 86 6.80 9.14 -14.30
CA LYS A 86 7.59 7.94 -13.95
C LYS A 86 6.96 6.63 -14.44
N VAL A 87 5.63 6.52 -14.39
CA VAL A 87 4.91 5.26 -14.63
C VAL A 87 3.73 5.49 -15.58
N LYS A 88 3.75 4.79 -16.72
CA LYS A 88 2.69 4.88 -17.73
C LYS A 88 1.47 4.03 -17.37
N VAL A 89 0.53 4.62 -16.62
CA VAL A 89 -0.74 3.99 -16.25
C VAL A 89 -1.94 4.91 -16.52
N SER A 90 -3.15 4.34 -16.50
CA SER A 90 -4.36 5.15 -16.57
C SER A 90 -4.54 5.98 -15.28
N ALA A 91 -5.13 7.17 -15.43
CA ALA A 91 -5.49 8.02 -14.29
C ALA A 91 -6.39 7.29 -13.27
N GLN A 92 -7.23 6.36 -13.75
CA GLN A 92 -8.07 5.53 -12.89
C GLN A 92 -7.23 4.58 -12.01
N THR A 93 -6.25 3.88 -12.58
CA THR A 93 -5.35 2.99 -11.80
C THR A 93 -4.56 3.78 -10.76
N LEU A 94 -4.07 4.97 -11.12
CA LEU A 94 -3.41 5.86 -10.16
C LEU A 94 -4.35 6.26 -9.03
N SER A 95 -5.56 6.74 -9.36
CA SER A 95 -6.55 7.18 -8.39
C SER A 95 -6.92 6.06 -7.41
N ASP A 96 -7.13 4.84 -7.91
CA ASP A 96 -7.51 3.69 -7.09
C ASP A 96 -6.37 3.24 -6.18
N THR A 97 -5.13 3.29 -6.66
CA THR A 97 -3.92 2.97 -5.85
C THR A 97 -3.73 4.01 -4.75
N TYR A 98 -3.81 5.30 -5.10
CA TYR A 98 -3.73 6.40 -4.14
C TYR A 98 -4.81 6.30 -3.05
N LYS A 99 -6.07 6.04 -3.43
CA LYS A 99 -7.17 5.83 -2.47
C LYS A 99 -6.93 4.62 -1.57
N ALA A 100 -6.36 3.54 -2.11
CA ALA A 100 -6.01 2.36 -1.33
C ALA A 100 -4.95 2.69 -0.28
N MET A 101 -3.89 3.41 -0.67
CA MET A 101 -2.81 3.82 0.24
C MET A 101 -3.27 4.81 1.32
N LEU A 102 -4.18 5.74 0.99
CA LEU A 102 -4.83 6.59 2.00
C LEU A 102 -5.64 5.78 3.00
N LYS A 103 -6.45 4.83 2.52
CA LYS A 103 -7.31 4.00 3.39
C LYS A 103 -6.51 3.05 4.28
N SER A 104 -5.34 2.61 3.84
CA SER A 104 -4.44 1.78 4.65
C SER A 104 -3.58 2.59 5.63
N GLY A 105 -3.68 3.93 5.62
CA GLY A 105 -2.87 4.80 6.47
C GLY A 105 -1.41 4.92 6.03
N LEU A 106 -1.06 4.48 4.82
CA LEU A 106 0.28 4.70 4.25
C LEU A 106 0.49 6.17 3.88
N LEU A 107 -0.58 6.79 3.40
CA LEU A 107 -0.67 8.21 3.12
C LEU A 107 -1.61 8.86 4.12
N GLU A 108 -1.35 10.14 4.41
CA GLU A 108 -2.23 10.95 5.24
C GLU A 108 -2.47 12.32 4.60
N LYS A 109 -3.64 12.87 4.90
CA LYS A 109 -4.01 14.26 4.64
C LYS A 109 -5.05 14.68 5.68
N LYS A 110 -5.04 15.93 6.11
CA LYS A 110 -5.96 16.41 7.17
C LYS A 110 -7.40 16.51 6.68
N TYR A 111 -7.59 17.02 5.45
CA TYR A 111 -8.90 17.21 4.83
C TYR A 111 -8.92 16.79 3.35
N ARG A 112 -10.11 16.75 2.75
CA ARG A 112 -10.31 16.27 1.37
C ARG A 112 -9.45 16.99 0.34
N ASN A 113 -9.31 18.31 0.48
CA ASN A 113 -8.61 19.18 -0.47
C ASN A 113 -7.21 19.58 0.00
N GLU A 114 -6.68 18.93 1.03
CA GLU A 114 -5.34 19.22 1.54
C GLU A 114 -4.26 18.39 0.83
N PRO A 115 -3.01 18.87 0.88
CA PRO A 115 -1.88 18.13 0.35
C PRO A 115 -1.69 16.82 1.13
N THR A 116 -1.23 15.81 0.41
CA THR A 116 -0.97 14.46 0.91
C THR A 116 0.51 14.30 1.22
N GLN A 117 0.82 13.59 2.30
CA GLN A 117 2.17 13.20 2.66
C GLN A 117 2.21 11.71 3.05
N LEU A 118 3.42 11.16 3.18
CA LEU A 118 3.62 9.86 3.80
C LEU A 118 3.19 9.94 5.27
N SER A 119 2.51 8.91 5.76
CA SER A 119 2.09 8.93 7.16
C SER A 119 3.29 8.81 8.09
N LYS A 120 3.46 9.82 8.96
CA LYS A 120 4.47 9.78 10.02
C LYS A 120 4.16 8.67 11.02
N GLN A 121 2.88 8.48 11.32
CA GLN A 121 2.43 7.43 12.23
C GLN A 121 2.81 6.04 11.72
N PHE A 122 2.54 5.78 10.43
CA PHE A 122 2.92 4.52 9.79
C PHE A 122 4.44 4.32 9.76
N SER A 123 5.17 5.37 9.35
CA SER A 123 6.65 5.32 9.27
C SER A 123 7.29 5.05 10.63
N ASN A 124 6.80 5.71 11.69
CA ASN A 124 7.28 5.49 13.06
C ASN A 124 6.98 4.07 13.54
N ARG A 125 5.76 3.56 13.29
CA ARG A 125 5.41 2.17 13.64
C ARG A 125 6.28 1.15 12.93
N LEU A 126 6.57 1.35 11.63
CA LEU A 126 7.48 0.48 10.90
C LEU A 126 8.88 0.49 11.51
N LYS A 127 9.39 1.68 11.88
CA LYS A 127 10.70 1.82 12.52
C LYS A 127 10.74 1.12 13.88
N GLU A 128 9.71 1.28 14.71
CA GLU A 128 9.59 0.61 16.01
C GLU A 128 9.58 -0.92 15.85
N ILE A 129 8.82 -1.45 14.89
CA ILE A 129 8.76 -2.89 14.60
C ILE A 129 10.12 -3.40 14.10
N ALA A 130 10.77 -2.66 13.19
CA ALA A 130 12.09 -3.01 12.68
C ALA A 130 13.12 -3.08 13.82
N GLN A 131 13.16 -2.05 14.66
CA GLN A 131 14.07 -2.00 15.81
C GLN A 131 13.81 -3.14 16.81
N TYR A 132 12.53 -3.45 17.08
CA TYR A 132 12.18 -4.58 17.95
C TYR A 132 12.76 -5.90 17.42
N TRP A 133 12.64 -6.15 16.11
CA TRP A 133 13.17 -7.37 15.50
C TRP A 133 14.70 -7.40 15.48
N GLU A 134 15.37 -6.28 15.21
CA GLU A 134 16.82 -6.17 15.32
C GLU A 134 17.29 -6.54 16.73
N ASN A 135 16.73 -5.91 17.76
CA ASN A 135 17.07 -6.18 19.16
C ASN A 135 16.75 -7.63 19.55
N TYR A 136 15.65 -8.20 19.04
CA TYR A 136 15.31 -9.60 19.28
C TYR A 136 16.32 -10.57 18.67
N LEU A 137 16.79 -10.31 17.45
CA LEU A 137 17.78 -11.13 16.76
C LEU A 137 19.15 -11.06 17.44
N GLU A 138 19.54 -9.87 17.90
CA GLU A 138 20.74 -9.64 18.72
C GLU A 138 20.65 -10.41 20.04
N ALA A 139 19.53 -10.29 20.77
CA ALA A 139 19.30 -11.03 22.02
C ALA A 139 19.26 -12.56 21.82
N LYS A 140 18.97 -13.03 20.60
CA LYS A 140 19.02 -14.46 20.24
C LYS A 140 20.39 -14.91 19.72
N GLY A 141 21.37 -14.02 19.64
CA GLY A 141 22.71 -14.31 19.12
C GLY A 141 22.73 -14.69 17.65
N VAL A 142 21.68 -14.36 16.89
CA VAL A 142 21.56 -14.67 15.46
C VAL A 142 22.31 -13.64 14.62
N THR A 143 22.39 -12.41 15.11
CA THR A 143 23.15 -11.31 14.52
C THR A 143 24.17 -10.83 15.55
N SER A 144 25.45 -11.00 15.26
CA SER A 144 26.54 -10.44 16.05
C SER A 144 26.89 -9.09 15.45
N SER A 145 26.72 -8.01 16.22
CA SER A 145 27.32 -6.71 15.93
C SER A 145 28.80 -6.73 16.29
#